data_AF-A0AAW5UJS7-F1
#
_entry.id   AF-A0AAW5UJS7-F1
#
_cell.length_a   1.000
_cell.length_b   1.000
_cell.length_c   1.000
_cell.angle_alpha   90.00
_cell.angle_beta   90.00
_cell.angle_gamma   90.00
#
_symmetry.space_group_name_H-M   'P 1'
#
loop_
_entity.id
_entity.type
_entity.pdbx_description
1 polymer ?
#
loop_
_entity_poly.entity_id
_entity_poly.type
_entity_poly.pdbx_seq_one_letter_code
_entity_poly.pdbx_strand_id
1 'polypeptide(L)'
;MQEETRNMTPEEKAAQVKTLSTQLLAEGRTDLLLKAISVPVLEQLRIEAARATLSPLVITEDYRFLLPDYGNREVQLSPIHKALYLLFLNHPEGIEFKNLVDHREELFALYRKIGNRIDPDKITETVNRLTTPLDNAINEKCSRIKAAFSDLMDEYQADYYIINSHVKRHQGSSMKLWFERLKIINLPRELVIYQ
;
A
#
# COMPACT_ATOMS: atom_id res chain seq x y z
N MET A 1 -15.50 17.10 -35.63
CA MET A 1 -15.41 16.78 -34.19
C MET A 1 -14.94 15.37 -33.85
N GLN A 2 -15.61 14.26 -34.23
CA GLN A 2 -15.11 12.90 -33.89
C GLN A 2 -13.88 12.44 -34.70
N GLU A 3 -13.68 12.96 -35.92
CA GLU A 3 -12.47 12.68 -36.71
C GLU A 3 -11.27 13.55 -36.30
N GLU A 4 -11.50 14.78 -35.83
CA GLU A 4 -10.44 15.70 -35.40
C GLU A 4 -9.76 15.22 -34.10
N THR A 5 -10.51 14.62 -33.18
CA THR A 5 -9.95 14.07 -31.93
C THR A 5 -9.18 12.77 -32.12
N ARG A 6 -9.38 12.06 -33.25
CA ARG A 6 -8.63 10.83 -33.58
C ARG A 6 -7.17 11.09 -33.94
N ASN A 7 -6.87 12.24 -34.52
CA ASN A 7 -5.52 12.59 -34.98
C ASN A 7 -4.69 13.37 -33.95
N MET A 8 -5.27 13.73 -32.80
CA MET A 8 -4.56 14.44 -31.75
C MET A 8 -3.57 13.52 -31.01
N THR A 9 -2.37 14.05 -30.78
CA THR A 9 -1.37 13.48 -29.86
C THR A 9 -1.92 13.43 -28.42
N PRO A 10 -1.38 12.56 -27.54
CA PRO A 10 -1.76 12.52 -26.12
C PRO A 10 -1.63 13.88 -25.42
N GLU A 11 -0.59 14.65 -25.75
CA GLU A 11 -0.31 15.98 -25.19
C GLU A 11 -1.36 17.00 -25.64
N GLU A 12 -1.75 16.99 -26.91
CA GLU A 12 -2.83 17.85 -27.43
C GLU A 12 -4.17 17.49 -26.77
N LYS A 13 -4.45 16.19 -26.58
CA LYS A 13 -5.66 15.74 -25.86
C LYS A 13 -5.66 16.25 -24.42
N ALA A 14 -4.53 16.15 -23.71
CA ALA A 14 -4.40 16.65 -22.35
C ALA A 14 -4.58 18.19 -22.27
N ALA A 15 -4.00 18.93 -23.22
CA ALA A 15 -4.16 20.38 -23.29
C ALA A 15 -5.63 20.79 -23.54
N GLN A 16 -6.34 20.06 -24.39
CA GLN A 16 -7.76 20.27 -24.63
C GLN A 16 -8.59 19.96 -23.37
N VAL A 17 -8.33 18.83 -22.70
CA VAL A 17 -8.98 18.48 -21.42
C VAL A 17 -8.78 19.58 -20.38
N LYS A 18 -7.55 20.08 -20.22
CA LYS A 18 -7.23 21.18 -19.29
C LYS A 18 -8.02 22.45 -19.61
N THR A 19 -8.12 22.80 -20.89
CA THR A 19 -8.82 24.01 -21.33
C THR A 19 -10.31 23.91 -21.02
N LEU A 20 -10.95 22.81 -21.45
CA LEU A 20 -12.39 22.59 -21.25
C LEU A 20 -12.75 22.44 -19.76
N SER A 21 -11.94 21.74 -18.97
CA SER A 21 -12.19 21.60 -17.53
C SER A 21 -12.09 22.93 -16.80
N THR A 22 -11.12 23.78 -17.15
CA THR A 22 -10.96 25.12 -16.57
C THR A 22 -12.16 26.02 -16.89
N GLN A 23 -12.66 25.97 -18.14
CA GLN A 23 -13.85 26.71 -18.55
C GLN A 23 -15.09 26.29 -17.76
N LEU A 24 -15.36 24.97 -17.68
CA LEU A 24 -16.50 24.46 -16.91
C LEU A 24 -16.42 24.82 -15.43
N LEU A 25 -15.22 24.82 -14.83
CA LEU A 25 -15.02 25.26 -13.44
C LEU A 25 -15.30 26.77 -13.28
N ALA A 26 -14.82 27.61 -14.20
CA ALA A 26 -15.07 29.05 -14.17
C ALA A 26 -16.57 29.38 -14.33
N GLU A 27 -17.31 28.56 -15.08
CA GLU A 27 -18.77 28.65 -15.21
C GLU A 27 -19.53 28.03 -14.02
N GLY A 28 -18.84 27.48 -13.02
CA GLY A 28 -19.45 26.82 -11.86
C GLY A 28 -20.12 25.48 -12.17
N ARG A 29 -19.83 24.88 -13.34
CA ARG A 29 -20.44 23.64 -13.86
C ARG A 29 -19.64 22.39 -13.51
N THR A 30 -19.31 22.23 -12.23
CA THR A 30 -18.63 21.03 -11.71
C THR A 30 -19.46 19.76 -11.93
N ASP A 31 -20.79 19.89 -11.98
CA ASP A 31 -21.72 18.80 -12.33
C ASP A 31 -21.46 18.23 -13.72
N LEU A 32 -21.25 19.10 -14.71
CA LEU A 32 -20.97 18.69 -16.09
C LEU A 32 -19.57 18.10 -16.23
N LEU A 33 -18.59 18.66 -15.52
CA LEU A 33 -17.23 18.11 -15.50
C LEU A 33 -17.23 16.69 -14.93
N LEU A 34 -17.89 16.48 -13.78
CA LEU A 34 -18.01 15.17 -13.15
C LEU A 34 -18.74 14.17 -14.07
N LYS A 35 -19.82 14.61 -14.74
CA LYS A 35 -20.55 13.78 -15.71
C LYS A 35 -19.68 13.40 -16.91
N ALA A 36 -18.82 14.31 -17.38
CA ALA A 36 -17.96 14.08 -18.55
C ALA A 36 -16.86 13.06 -18.25
N ILE A 37 -16.20 13.15 -17.09
CA ILE A 37 -15.13 12.21 -16.73
C ILE A 37 -15.67 10.89 -16.19
N SER A 38 -16.85 10.88 -15.56
CA SER A 38 -17.43 9.77 -14.79
C SER A 38 -16.68 9.43 -13.49
N VAL A 39 -17.38 8.77 -12.57
CA VAL A 39 -16.82 8.35 -11.27
C VAL A 39 -15.64 7.38 -11.43
N PRO A 40 -15.67 6.35 -12.30
CA PRO A 40 -14.53 5.44 -12.46
C PRO A 40 -13.22 6.13 -12.86
N VAL A 41 -13.28 7.12 -13.77
CA VAL A 41 -12.08 7.86 -14.17
C VAL A 41 -11.62 8.79 -13.05
N LEU A 42 -12.54 9.43 -12.33
CA LEU A 42 -12.19 10.23 -11.16
C LEU A 42 -11.41 9.42 -10.12
N GLU A 43 -11.83 8.18 -9.84
CA GLU A 43 -11.11 7.30 -8.91
C GLU A 43 -9.71 6.93 -9.44
N GLN A 44 -9.56 6.66 -10.75
CA GLN A 44 -8.24 6.44 -11.35
C GLN A 44 -7.34 7.68 -11.23
N LEU A 45 -7.88 8.88 -11.44
CA LEU A 45 -7.14 10.13 -11.30
C LEU A 45 -6.71 10.38 -9.85
N ARG A 46 -7.54 10.02 -8.87
CA ARG A 46 -7.17 10.11 -7.44
C ARG A 46 -6.03 9.16 -7.09
N ILE A 47 -6.07 7.93 -7.60
CA ILE A 47 -4.97 6.96 -7.43
C ILE A 47 -3.67 7.50 -8.05
N GLU A 48 -3.73 8.03 -9.27
CA GLU A 48 -2.56 8.60 -9.94
C GLU A 48 -1.99 9.82 -9.21
N ALA A 49 -2.88 10.71 -8.71
CA ALA A 49 -2.48 11.85 -7.90
C ALA A 49 -1.83 11.44 -6.57
N ALA A 50 -2.36 10.41 -5.90
CA ALA A 50 -1.78 9.87 -4.69
C ALA A 50 -0.38 9.29 -4.95
N ARG A 51 -0.22 8.51 -6.04
CA ARG A 51 1.06 7.94 -6.44
C ARG A 51 2.14 9.01 -6.66
N ALA A 52 1.79 10.15 -7.24
CA ALA A 52 2.71 11.25 -7.51
C ALA A 52 3.15 12.03 -6.26
N THR A 53 2.48 11.82 -5.12
CA THR A 53 2.66 12.58 -3.87
C THR A 53 3.02 11.71 -2.67
N LEU A 54 3.48 10.47 -2.91
CA LEU A 54 3.91 9.56 -1.86
C LEU A 54 5.19 10.08 -1.18
N SER A 55 5.16 10.16 0.15
CA SER A 55 6.34 10.39 0.97
C SER A 55 7.29 9.19 0.95
N PRO A 56 8.62 9.41 0.95
CA PRO A 56 9.54 8.36 1.36
C PRO A 56 9.17 7.81 2.74
N LEU A 57 9.35 6.51 2.95
CA LEU A 57 9.31 5.87 4.25
C LEU A 57 10.75 5.65 4.71
N VAL A 58 11.17 6.45 5.69
CA VAL A 58 12.51 6.37 6.27
C VAL A 58 12.46 5.43 7.47
N ILE A 59 13.26 4.38 7.45
CA ILE A 59 13.41 3.40 8.52
C ILE A 59 14.77 3.61 9.15
N THR A 60 14.79 4.10 10.39
CA THR A 60 16.03 4.40 11.12
C THR A 60 16.66 3.14 11.71
N GLU A 61 17.93 3.22 12.11
CA GLU A 61 18.67 2.14 12.79
C GLU A 61 17.96 1.61 14.04
N ASP A 62 17.23 2.49 14.76
CA ASP A 62 16.42 2.14 15.93
C ASP A 62 14.96 1.74 15.58
N TYR A 63 14.71 1.45 14.30
CA TYR A 63 13.45 0.98 13.75
C TYR A 63 12.29 1.97 13.87
N ARG A 64 12.54 3.27 13.85
CA ARG A 64 11.48 4.28 13.74
C ARG A 64 11.11 4.46 12.28
N PHE A 65 9.82 4.66 12.03
CA PHE A 65 9.26 4.76 10.69
C PHE A 65 8.83 6.21 10.49
N LEU A 66 9.62 6.98 9.75
CA LEU A 66 9.42 8.41 9.57
C LEU A 66 8.90 8.70 8.17
N LEU A 67 7.99 9.67 8.07
CA LEU A 67 7.46 10.20 6.83
C LEU A 67 7.92 11.66 6.66
N PRO A 68 9.01 11.92 5.90
CA PRO A 68 9.60 13.26 5.78
C PRO A 68 8.62 14.31 5.24
N ASP A 69 7.81 13.97 4.25
CA ASP A 69 6.89 14.92 3.61
C ASP A 69 5.68 15.25 4.50
N TYR A 70 5.52 14.54 5.62
CA TYR A 70 4.54 14.83 6.67
C TYR A 70 5.18 15.55 7.86
N GLY A 71 6.29 16.26 7.65
CA GLY A 71 7.03 16.96 8.69
C GLY A 71 7.80 16.01 9.60
N ASN A 72 8.40 14.96 9.03
CA ASN A 72 9.12 13.89 9.76
C ASN A 72 8.26 13.21 10.84
N ARG A 73 6.95 13.08 10.62
CA ARG A 73 6.08 12.37 11.55
C ARG A 73 6.45 10.89 11.63
N GLU A 74 6.42 10.35 12.84
CA GLU A 74 6.63 8.94 13.07
C GLU A 74 5.31 8.15 13.02
N VAL A 75 5.29 7.08 12.26
CA VAL A 75 4.21 6.09 12.24
C VAL A 75 4.28 5.25 13.51
N GLN A 76 3.30 5.42 14.40
CA GLN A 76 3.28 4.80 15.72
C GLN A 76 2.95 3.30 15.65
N LEU A 77 3.99 2.48 15.51
CA LEU A 77 3.90 1.02 15.45
C LEU A 77 4.60 0.36 16.64
N SER A 78 3.95 -0.62 17.27
CA SER A 78 4.62 -1.44 18.28
C SER A 78 5.66 -2.38 17.65
N PRO A 79 6.62 -2.93 18.41
CA PRO A 79 7.70 -3.76 17.87
C PRO A 79 7.24 -4.94 16.99
N ILE A 80 6.13 -5.61 17.32
CA ILE A 80 5.57 -6.69 16.48
C ILE A 80 5.02 -6.17 15.15
N HIS A 81 4.37 -5.00 15.15
CA HIS A 81 3.86 -4.40 13.92
C HIS A 81 5.00 -3.97 13.00
N LYS A 82 6.08 -3.40 13.56
CA LYS A 82 7.31 -3.07 12.82
C LYS A 82 7.95 -4.33 12.21
N ALA A 83 8.10 -5.40 12.98
CA ALA A 83 8.65 -6.66 12.50
C ALA A 83 7.83 -7.25 11.35
N LEU A 84 6.50 -7.30 11.52
CA LEU A 84 5.59 -7.79 10.47
C LEU A 84 5.66 -6.91 9.22
N TYR A 85 5.72 -5.60 9.38
CA TYR A 85 5.82 -4.68 8.26
C TYR A 85 7.11 -4.88 7.47
N LEU A 86 8.25 -4.97 8.17
CA LEU A 86 9.55 -5.23 7.55
C LEU A 86 9.58 -6.55 6.79
N LEU A 87 8.94 -7.61 7.32
CA LEU A 87 8.78 -8.86 6.60
C LEU A 87 8.10 -8.62 5.23
N PHE A 88 6.98 -7.91 5.21
CA PHE A 88 6.30 -7.59 3.93
C PHE A 88 7.05 -6.60 3.04
N LEU A 89 7.97 -5.79 3.59
CA LEU A 89 8.89 -5.00 2.77
C LEU A 89 9.93 -5.89 2.07
N ASN A 90 10.47 -6.87 2.80
CA ASN A 90 11.45 -7.84 2.29
C ASN A 90 10.88 -8.79 1.23
N HIS A 91 9.56 -8.98 1.22
CA HIS A 91 8.84 -9.84 0.27
C HIS A 91 7.97 -9.05 -0.71
N PRO A 92 8.56 -8.32 -1.67
CA PRO A 92 7.80 -7.58 -2.69
C PRO A 92 6.94 -8.49 -3.59
N GLU A 93 7.26 -9.78 -3.70
CA GLU A 93 6.45 -10.80 -4.36
C GLU A 93 5.13 -11.09 -3.65
N GLY A 94 5.05 -10.77 -2.35
CA GLY A 94 3.91 -11.00 -1.51
C GLY A 94 3.88 -12.36 -0.82
N ILE A 95 3.17 -12.41 0.30
CA ILE A 95 3.00 -13.64 1.08
C ILE A 95 1.50 -13.93 1.19
N GLU A 96 1.08 -15.17 0.90
CA GLU A 96 -0.26 -15.61 1.28
C GLU A 96 -0.27 -15.88 2.79
N PHE A 97 -1.26 -15.37 3.54
CA PHE A 97 -1.29 -15.58 5.00
C PHE A 97 -1.26 -17.06 5.42
N LYS A 98 -1.84 -17.97 4.62
CA LYS A 98 -1.76 -19.42 4.88
C LYS A 98 -0.33 -19.99 4.81
N ASN A 99 0.57 -19.31 4.09
CA ASN A 99 1.99 -19.68 3.95
C ASN A 99 2.90 -18.84 4.87
N LEU A 100 2.34 -17.99 5.73
CA LEU A 100 3.13 -17.16 6.64
C LEU A 100 4.00 -17.97 7.62
N VAL A 101 3.61 -19.22 7.88
CA VAL A 101 4.40 -20.19 8.66
C VAL A 101 5.78 -20.45 8.05
N ASP A 102 5.92 -20.37 6.73
CA ASP A 102 7.19 -20.58 6.03
C ASP A 102 8.19 -19.44 6.31
N HIS A 103 7.68 -18.27 6.72
CA HIS A 103 8.46 -17.07 7.07
C HIS A 103 8.60 -16.87 8.59
N ARG A 104 8.22 -17.88 9.40
CA ARG A 104 8.19 -17.78 10.86
C ARG A 104 9.56 -17.43 11.46
N GLU A 105 10.62 -18.04 10.96
CA GLU A 105 11.98 -17.82 11.47
C GLU A 105 12.47 -16.40 11.18
N GLU A 106 12.19 -15.88 9.98
CA GLU A 106 12.51 -14.50 9.62
C GLU A 106 11.73 -13.50 10.48
N LEU A 107 10.41 -13.71 10.63
CA LEU A 107 9.58 -12.88 11.50
C LEU A 107 10.07 -12.89 12.95
N PHE A 108 10.47 -14.06 13.46
CA PHE A 108 11.06 -14.19 14.79
C PHE A 108 12.36 -13.39 14.92
N ALA A 109 13.27 -13.52 13.95
CA ALA A 109 14.54 -12.80 13.95
C ALA A 109 14.33 -11.28 13.92
N LEU A 110 13.43 -10.79 13.06
CA LEU A 110 13.03 -9.39 13.00
C LEU A 110 12.44 -8.93 14.34
N TYR A 111 11.46 -9.66 14.87
CA TYR A 111 10.78 -9.26 16.10
C TYR A 111 11.72 -9.26 17.32
N ARG A 112 12.64 -10.22 17.40
CA ARG A 112 13.67 -10.27 18.45
C ARG A 112 14.66 -9.10 18.34
N LYS A 113 15.04 -8.73 17.12
CA LYS A 113 15.97 -7.60 16.90
C LYS A 113 15.35 -6.26 17.30
N ILE A 114 14.09 -6.03 16.95
CA ILE A 114 13.37 -4.79 17.25
C ILE A 114 12.91 -4.75 18.72
N GLY A 115 12.38 -5.86 19.22
CA GLY A 115 11.89 -6.04 20.57
C GLY A 115 12.95 -6.53 21.54
N ASN A 116 14.17 -5.96 21.52
CA ASN A 116 15.32 -6.47 22.26
C ASN A 116 15.16 -6.54 23.80
N ARG A 117 14.13 -5.89 24.37
CA ARG A 117 13.76 -5.94 25.80
C ARG A 117 12.59 -6.88 26.10
N ILE A 118 12.01 -7.52 25.09
CA ILE A 118 10.89 -8.45 25.23
C ILE A 118 11.46 -9.83 25.54
N ASP A 119 10.81 -10.52 26.47
CA ASP A 119 11.14 -11.91 26.80
C ASP A 119 11.10 -12.81 25.54
N PRO A 120 12.16 -13.60 25.26
CA PRO A 120 12.22 -14.49 24.12
C PRO A 120 11.06 -15.49 24.01
N ASP A 121 10.53 -15.96 25.14
CA ASP A 121 9.39 -16.88 25.14
C ASP A 121 8.12 -16.17 24.69
N LYS A 122 7.92 -14.91 25.10
CA LYS A 122 6.80 -14.08 24.61
C LYS A 122 6.92 -13.74 23.13
N ILE A 123 8.14 -13.51 22.64
CA ILE A 123 8.40 -13.34 21.21
C ILE A 123 7.97 -14.60 20.46
N THR A 124 8.42 -15.77 20.94
CA THR A 124 8.10 -17.07 20.34
C THR A 124 6.59 -17.31 20.32
N GLU A 125 5.90 -17.10 21.44
CA GLU A 125 4.44 -17.24 21.55
C GLU A 125 3.71 -16.33 20.56
N THR A 126 4.10 -15.05 20.51
CA THR A 126 3.48 -14.06 19.61
C THR A 126 3.66 -14.45 18.15
N VAL A 127 4.86 -14.89 17.77
CA VAL A 127 5.19 -15.30 16.40
C VAL A 127 4.41 -16.55 16.02
N ASN A 128 4.41 -17.58 16.86
CA ASN A 128 3.67 -18.81 16.61
C ASN A 128 2.17 -18.53 16.42
N ARG A 129 1.59 -17.67 17.26
CA ARG A 129 0.19 -17.25 17.15
C ARG A 129 -0.06 -16.52 15.83
N LEU A 130 0.82 -15.61 15.43
CA LEU A 130 0.67 -14.81 14.22
C LEU A 130 0.82 -15.64 12.93
N THR A 131 1.64 -16.68 12.95
CA THR A 131 1.86 -17.59 11.82
C THR A 131 0.86 -18.75 11.77
N THR A 132 -0.04 -18.86 12.76
CA THR A 132 -1.06 -19.92 12.79
C THR A 132 -2.22 -19.55 11.87
N PRO A 133 -2.53 -20.33 10.82
CA PRO A 133 -3.61 -20.00 9.87
C PRO A 133 -5.02 -19.96 10.49
N LEU A 134 -5.19 -20.54 11.68
CA LEU A 134 -6.45 -20.60 12.42
C LEU A 134 -6.65 -19.41 13.38
N ASP A 135 -5.62 -18.59 13.62
CA ASP A 135 -5.70 -17.44 14.52
C ASP A 135 -5.92 -16.13 13.74
N ASN A 136 -6.71 -15.21 14.31
CA ASN A 136 -6.98 -13.91 13.69
C ASN A 136 -5.88 -12.86 13.96
N ALA A 137 -4.83 -13.20 14.71
CA ALA A 137 -3.77 -12.30 15.15
C ALA A 137 -3.13 -11.54 13.97
N ILE A 138 -2.90 -12.19 12.83
CA ILE A 138 -2.35 -11.53 11.64
C ILE A 138 -3.26 -10.40 11.14
N ASN A 139 -4.57 -10.63 11.04
CA ASN A 139 -5.52 -9.62 10.57
C ASN A 139 -5.62 -8.45 11.56
N GLU A 140 -5.56 -8.73 12.87
CA GLU A 140 -5.51 -7.69 13.90
C GLU A 140 -4.27 -6.81 13.74
N LYS A 141 -3.09 -7.41 13.52
CA LYS A 141 -1.84 -6.65 13.32
C LYS A 141 -1.89 -5.83 12.03
N CYS A 142 -2.35 -6.39 10.92
CA CYS A 142 -2.54 -5.64 9.68
C CYS A 142 -3.54 -4.49 9.85
N SER A 143 -4.63 -4.68 10.61
CA SER A 143 -5.60 -3.61 10.87
C SER A 143 -5.00 -2.47 11.70
N ARG A 144 -4.15 -2.79 12.68
CA ARG A 144 -3.44 -1.78 13.49
C ARG A 144 -2.38 -1.04 12.67
N ILE A 145 -1.66 -1.74 11.79
CA ILE A 145 -0.76 -1.10 10.82
C ILE A 145 -1.55 -0.16 9.92
N LYS A 146 -2.69 -0.61 9.36
CA LYS A 146 -3.56 0.22 8.54
C LYS A 146 -3.98 1.49 9.26
N ALA A 147 -4.50 1.38 10.48
CA ALA A 147 -4.89 2.53 11.28
C ALA A 147 -3.74 3.53 11.48
N ALA A 148 -2.53 3.06 11.83
CA ALA A 148 -1.39 3.93 12.07
C ALA A 148 -0.96 4.76 10.85
N PHE A 149 -1.09 4.21 9.64
CA PHE A 149 -0.85 4.98 8.40
C PHE A 149 -2.04 5.89 8.07
N SER A 150 -3.28 5.37 8.15
CA SER A 150 -4.49 6.15 7.86
C SER A 150 -4.72 7.33 8.80
N ASP A 151 -4.13 7.33 10.00
CA ASP A 151 -4.14 8.47 10.92
C ASP A 151 -3.28 9.65 10.43
N LEU A 152 -2.39 9.41 9.45
CA LEU A 152 -1.41 10.39 8.96
C LEU A 152 -1.68 10.88 7.53
N MET A 153 -2.41 10.10 6.73
CA MET A 153 -2.61 10.36 5.30
C MET A 153 -4.00 9.92 4.83
N ASP A 154 -4.40 10.37 3.64
CA ASP A 154 -5.69 9.96 3.06
C ASP A 154 -5.70 8.50 2.61
N GLU A 155 -6.89 7.98 2.29
CA GLU A 155 -7.11 6.57 1.93
C GLU A 155 -6.32 6.14 0.68
N TYR A 156 -6.23 7.00 -0.35
CA TYR A 156 -5.54 6.68 -1.60
C TYR A 156 -4.03 6.58 -1.39
N GLN A 157 -3.46 7.45 -0.56
CA GLN A 157 -2.05 7.37 -0.16
C GLN A 157 -1.81 6.16 0.75
N ALA A 158 -2.64 5.97 1.78
CA ALA A 158 -2.51 4.87 2.75
C ALA A 158 -2.46 3.49 2.08
N ASP A 159 -3.22 3.30 1.00
CA ASP A 159 -3.25 2.05 0.24
C ASP A 159 -1.89 1.62 -0.35
N TYR A 160 -0.94 2.55 -0.49
CA TYR A 160 0.44 2.24 -0.85
C TYR A 160 1.25 1.72 0.33
N TYR A 161 1.03 2.26 1.54
CA TYR A 161 1.84 1.94 2.70
C TYR A 161 1.35 0.70 3.46
N ILE A 162 0.08 0.31 3.34
CA ILE A 162 -0.47 -0.79 4.14
C ILE A 162 -0.26 -2.16 3.49
N ILE A 163 -0.44 -3.23 4.28
CA ILE A 163 -0.39 -4.61 3.80
C ILE A 163 -1.73 -4.93 3.12
N ASN A 164 -1.78 -4.75 1.81
CA ASN A 164 -2.98 -4.87 0.99
C ASN A 164 -3.10 -6.24 0.30
N SER A 165 -4.32 -6.59 -0.08
CA SER A 165 -4.62 -7.88 -0.74
C SER A 165 -4.49 -7.76 -2.25
N HIS A 166 -3.76 -8.68 -2.87
CA HIS A 166 -3.60 -8.78 -4.32
C HIS A 166 -4.01 -10.16 -4.79
N VAL A 167 -4.91 -10.19 -5.78
CA VAL A 167 -5.38 -11.46 -6.37
C VAL A 167 -4.63 -11.70 -7.66
N LYS A 168 -3.78 -12.73 -7.66
CA LYS A 168 -3.07 -13.16 -8.88
C LYS A 168 -3.82 -14.33 -9.50
N ARG A 169 -4.19 -14.18 -10.78
CA ARG A 169 -4.89 -15.20 -11.56
C ARG A 169 -3.88 -16.03 -12.33
N HIS A 170 -3.97 -17.35 -12.19
CA HIS A 170 -3.17 -18.30 -12.95
C HIS A 170 -4.05 -19.09 -13.90
N GLN A 171 -3.58 -19.22 -15.14
CA GLN A 171 -4.20 -20.05 -16.17
C GLN A 171 -3.20 -21.13 -16.57
N GLY A 172 -3.41 -22.35 -16.09
CA GLY A 172 -2.56 -23.49 -16.45
C GLY A 172 -2.83 -24.00 -17.87
N SER A 173 -1.94 -24.86 -18.38
CA SER A 173 -2.11 -25.55 -19.67
C SER A 173 -3.28 -26.53 -19.68
N SER A 174 -3.74 -26.99 -18.51
CA SER A 174 -5.05 -27.61 -18.32
C SER A 174 -6.04 -26.53 -17.91
N MET A 175 -7.31 -26.66 -18.32
CA MET A 175 -8.42 -25.71 -18.15
C MET A 175 -8.84 -25.40 -16.68
N LYS A 176 -7.90 -25.47 -15.72
CA LYS A 176 -8.09 -25.12 -14.31
C LYS A 176 -7.58 -23.71 -14.04
N LEU A 177 -8.51 -22.84 -13.66
CA LEU A 177 -8.26 -21.51 -13.13
C LEU A 177 -8.02 -21.60 -11.63
N TRP A 178 -6.94 -21.02 -11.14
CA TRP A 178 -6.67 -20.90 -9.71
C TRP A 178 -6.16 -19.50 -9.38
N PHE A 179 -6.37 -19.10 -8.12
CA PHE A 179 -6.11 -17.75 -7.64
C PHE A 179 -5.21 -17.79 -6.41
N GLU A 180 -4.23 -16.91 -6.35
CA GLU A 180 -3.42 -16.64 -5.16
C GLU A 180 -3.90 -15.34 -4.52
N ARG A 181 -4.03 -15.33 -3.19
CA ARG A 181 -4.39 -14.14 -2.43
C ARG A 181 -3.17 -13.63 -1.67
N LEU A 182 -2.31 -12.93 -2.40
CA LEU A 182 -1.07 -12.37 -1.89
C LEU A 182 -1.34 -11.14 -1.02
N LYS A 183 -0.45 -10.91 -0.07
CA LYS A 183 -0.46 -9.74 0.80
C LYS A 183 0.84 -8.98 0.55
N ILE A 184 0.71 -7.72 0.15
CA ILE A 184 1.82 -6.92 -0.40
C ILE A 184 1.69 -5.47 0.09
N ILE A 185 2.83 -4.82 0.29
CA ILE A 185 2.92 -3.37 0.46
C ILE A 185 3.28 -2.76 -0.90
N ASN A 186 2.40 -1.94 -1.45
CA ASN A 186 2.52 -1.37 -2.81
C ASN A 186 3.48 -0.17 -2.90
N LEU A 187 4.01 0.30 -1.77
CA LEU A 187 4.96 1.40 -1.72
C LEU A 187 6.17 1.06 -2.60
N PRO A 188 6.46 1.88 -3.64
CA PRO A 188 7.61 1.69 -4.49
C PRO A 188 8.89 1.58 -3.65
N ARG A 189 9.74 0.60 -3.94
CA ARG A 189 10.89 0.27 -3.07
C ARG A 189 11.97 1.35 -3.09
N GLU A 190 12.03 2.15 -4.15
CA GLU A 190 12.84 3.36 -4.22
C GLU A 190 12.44 4.44 -3.20
N LEU A 191 11.21 4.38 -2.66
CA LEU A 191 10.74 5.26 -1.60
C LEU A 191 10.98 4.69 -0.20
N VAL A 192 11.51 3.46 -0.08
CA VAL A 192 11.88 2.87 1.22
C VAL A 192 13.37 3.14 1.46
N ILE A 193 13.67 3.99 2.43
CA ILE A 193 15.03 4.43 2.72
C ILE A 193 15.44 3.90 4.09
N TYR A 194 16.53 3.14 4.14
CA TYR A 194 17.13 2.70 5.40
C TYR A 194 18.25 3.68 5.79
N GLN A 195 18.19 4.20 7.01
CA GLN A 195 19.15 5.13 7.58
C GLN A 195 19.77 4.59 8.86
#